data_AF-A0A1S3QRK2-F1
#
_entry.id   AF-A0A1S3QRK2-F1
#
_cell.length_a   1.000
_cell.length_b   1.000
_cell.length_c   1.000
_cell.angle_alpha   90.00
_cell.angle_beta   90.00
_cell.angle_gamma   90.00
#
_symmetry.space_group_name_H-M   'P 1'
#
loop_
_entity.id
_entity.type
_entity.pdbx_description
1 polymer ?
#
loop_
_entity_poly.entity_id
_entity_poly.type
_entity_poly.pdbx_seq_one_letter_code
_entity_poly.pdbx_strand_id
1 'polypeptide(L)'
;MFLSVSACRTLLLSECPVCPESKVFSTFEELEQHMRKQHELFCCKLCRKHLQIFSHERKWYGRKDLARHRSHGDPEDTSHRGHPLCKFCDDRYLDNDELLKHLRRDHYFCHFCDADGAQEYYRYTHTHTHTIHT
;
A
#
# COMPACT_ATOMS: atom_id res chain seq x y z
N MET A 1 -10.22 30.84 -2.94
CA MET A 1 -11.08 29.71 -2.52
C MET A 1 -10.87 29.53 -1.02
N PHE A 2 -11.75 30.13 -0.21
CA PHE A 2 -11.63 30.15 1.24
C PHE A 2 -12.14 28.83 1.81
N LEU A 3 -11.24 27.93 2.20
CA LEU A 3 -11.59 26.81 3.07
C LEU A 3 -11.76 27.40 4.48
N SER A 4 -13.02 27.45 4.94
CA SER A 4 -13.38 27.88 6.29
C SER A 4 -12.63 27.05 7.35
N VAL A 5 -12.09 27.72 8.37
CA VAL A 5 -11.38 27.15 9.54
C VAL A 5 -12.19 26.05 10.24
N SER A 6 -13.52 26.03 10.07
CA SER A 6 -14.41 24.97 10.57
C SER A 6 -14.23 23.62 9.85
N ALA A 7 -13.92 23.63 8.55
CA ALA A 7 -13.75 22.41 7.75
C ALA A 7 -12.48 21.62 8.12
N CYS A 8 -11.45 22.30 8.63
CA CYS A 8 -10.20 21.65 9.04
C CYS A 8 -10.38 20.72 10.25
N ARG A 9 -11.37 20.96 11.12
CA ARG A 9 -11.52 20.17 12.35
C ARG A 9 -12.01 18.76 12.05
N THR A 10 -12.87 18.58 11.06
CA THR A 10 -13.42 17.27 10.65
C THR A 10 -12.40 16.42 9.90
N LEU A 11 -11.45 17.04 9.18
CA LEU A 11 -10.43 16.31 8.41
C LEU A 11 -9.49 15.48 9.31
N LEU A 12 -9.29 15.91 10.55
CA LEU A 12 -8.41 15.26 11.53
C LEU A 12 -9.11 14.20 12.38
N LEU A 13 -10.45 14.14 12.35
CA LEU A 13 -11.19 13.23 13.19
C LEU A 13 -11.24 11.85 12.54
N SER A 14 -10.93 10.82 13.33
CA SER A 14 -11.11 9.43 12.91
C SER A 14 -12.55 9.06 13.17
N GLU A 15 -13.44 9.36 12.21
CA GLU A 15 -14.87 9.07 12.31
C GLU A 15 -15.23 7.77 11.59
N CYS A 16 -16.20 7.03 12.12
CA CYS A 16 -16.75 5.88 11.41
C CYS A 16 -17.70 6.33 10.29
N PRO A 17 -17.47 5.98 9.02
CA PRO A 17 -18.36 6.36 7.91
C PRO A 17 -19.62 5.49 7.80
N VAL A 18 -19.77 4.43 8.61
CA VAL A 18 -20.86 3.44 8.50
C VAL A 18 -21.87 3.58 9.63
N CYS A 19 -21.44 4.01 10.82
CA CYS A 19 -22.36 4.19 11.94
C CYS A 19 -23.30 5.39 11.70
N PRO A 20 -24.59 5.27 12.06
CA PRO A 20 -25.55 6.37 11.93
C PRO A 20 -25.25 7.52 12.90
N GLU A 21 -24.69 7.21 14.07
CA GLU A 21 -24.09 8.19 14.97
C GLU A 21 -22.61 8.32 14.63
N SER A 22 -22.15 9.53 14.27
CA SER A 22 -20.75 9.78 13.86
C SER A 22 -19.81 9.60 15.04
N LYS A 23 -19.47 8.34 15.31
CA LYS A 23 -18.60 7.98 16.43
C LYS A 23 -17.18 8.41 16.08
N VAL A 24 -16.68 9.36 16.85
CA VAL A 24 -15.32 9.88 16.76
C VAL A 24 -14.39 9.02 17.60
N PHE A 25 -13.26 8.65 17.03
CA PHE A 25 -12.17 7.94 17.70
C PHE A 25 -10.97 8.87 17.88
N SER A 26 -10.22 8.66 18.98
CA SER A 26 -9.04 9.47 19.29
C SER A 26 -7.84 9.10 18.41
N THR A 27 -7.78 7.85 17.96
CA THR A 27 -6.74 7.38 17.03
C THR A 27 -7.31 6.59 15.86
N PHE A 28 -6.55 6.52 14.77
CA PHE A 28 -6.92 5.68 13.63
C PHE A 28 -6.94 4.18 13.99
N GLU A 29 -6.12 3.74 14.92
CA GLU A 29 -6.09 2.33 15.34
C GLU A 29 -7.38 1.91 16.06
N GLU A 30 -7.94 2.79 16.88
CA GLU A 30 -9.26 2.59 17.50
C GLU A 30 -10.37 2.50 16.43
N LEU A 31 -10.31 3.38 15.43
CA LEU A 31 -11.22 3.32 14.28
C LEU A 31 -11.05 2.00 13.51
N GLU A 32 -9.83 1.57 13.22
CA GLU A 32 -9.55 0.30 12.54
C GLU A 32 -10.09 -0.90 13.33
N GLN A 33 -9.91 -0.90 14.65
CA GLN A 33 -10.45 -1.93 15.52
C GLN A 33 -11.99 -1.93 15.51
N HIS A 34 -12.60 -0.75 15.55
CA HIS A 34 -14.05 -0.59 15.48
C HIS A 34 -14.60 -1.10 14.13
N MET A 35 -14.01 -0.66 13.01
CA MET A 35 -14.40 -1.08 11.67
C MET A 35 -14.32 -2.59 11.49
N ARG A 36 -13.27 -3.22 12.03
CA ARG A 36 -13.14 -4.67 12.03
C ARG A 36 -14.20 -5.38 12.85
N LYS A 37 -14.48 -4.90 14.07
CA LYS A 37 -15.38 -5.58 15.02
C LYS A 37 -16.86 -5.38 14.71
N GLN A 38 -17.25 -4.19 14.25
CA GLN A 38 -18.65 -3.80 14.08
C GLN A 38 -19.13 -3.93 12.63
N HIS A 39 -18.24 -3.73 11.66
CA HIS A 39 -18.60 -3.65 10.24
C HIS A 39 -17.95 -4.75 9.39
N GLU A 40 -17.07 -5.58 9.98
CA GLU A 40 -16.25 -6.55 9.24
C GLU A 40 -15.49 -5.94 8.06
N LEU A 41 -15.09 -4.68 8.23
CA LEU A 41 -14.36 -3.90 7.24
C LEU A 41 -12.89 -3.74 7.65
N PHE A 42 -12.03 -3.72 6.64
CA PHE A 42 -10.58 -3.73 6.81
C PHE A 42 -9.93 -2.70 5.89
N CYS A 43 -8.88 -2.04 6.37
CA CYS A 43 -8.03 -1.22 5.50
C CYS A 43 -6.80 -2.01 5.01
N CYS A 44 -6.26 -1.65 3.84
CA CYS A 44 -5.03 -2.25 3.35
C CYS A 44 -3.83 -1.80 4.20
N LYS A 45 -3.06 -2.77 4.73
CA LYS A 45 -1.88 -2.52 5.57
C LYS A 45 -0.76 -1.78 4.84
N LEU A 46 -0.53 -2.12 3.57
CA LEU A 46 0.48 -1.45 2.74
C LEU A 46 0.08 0.01 2.51
N CYS A 47 -1.16 0.25 2.06
CA CYS A 47 -1.68 1.61 1.93
C CYS A 47 -1.67 2.37 3.27
N ARG A 48 -1.90 1.69 4.41
CA ARG A 48 -1.82 2.32 5.74
C ARG A 48 -0.41 2.80 6.05
N LYS A 49 0.59 1.97 5.76
CA LYS A 49 1.98 2.27 6.08
C LYS A 49 2.58 3.35 5.18
N HIS A 50 2.18 3.39 3.90
CA HIS A 50 2.87 4.21 2.90
C HIS A 50 2.09 5.43 2.40
N LEU A 51 0.75 5.43 2.47
CA LEU A 51 -0.05 6.58 2.01
C LEU A 51 -0.38 7.51 3.19
N GLN A 52 0.09 8.75 3.10
CA GLN A 52 -0.22 9.85 4.03
C GLN A 52 -1.51 10.55 3.61
N ILE A 53 -2.63 9.83 3.76
CA ILE A 53 -3.97 10.33 3.47
C ILE A 53 -4.80 10.40 4.75
N PHE A 54 -5.81 11.26 4.78
CA PHE A 54 -6.65 11.40 5.97
C PHE A 54 -7.50 10.14 6.22
N SER A 55 -7.93 9.96 7.47
CA SER A 55 -8.74 8.80 7.89
C SER A 55 -10.03 8.64 7.06
N HIS A 56 -10.64 9.75 6.64
CA HIS A 56 -11.90 9.76 5.87
C HIS A 56 -11.69 9.46 4.38
N GLU A 57 -10.51 9.73 3.82
CA GLU A 57 -10.15 9.39 2.43
C GLU A 57 -9.78 7.92 2.28
N ARG A 58 -9.54 7.24 3.41
CA ARG A 58 -9.09 5.86 3.42
C ARG A 58 -10.25 4.91 3.10
N LYS A 59 -10.03 4.07 2.08
CA LYS A 59 -10.98 3.03 1.68
C LYS A 59 -11.01 1.87 2.69
N TRP A 60 -12.22 1.37 2.89
CA TRP A 60 -12.54 0.21 3.72
C TRP A 60 -13.07 -0.92 2.85
N TYR A 61 -12.59 -2.13 3.09
CA TYR A 61 -12.84 -3.27 2.24
C TYR A 61 -13.45 -4.41 3.05
N GLY A 62 -14.41 -5.12 2.45
CA GLY A 62 -14.74 -6.47 2.88
C GLY A 62 -13.57 -7.43 2.60
N ARG A 63 -13.59 -8.62 3.19
CA ARG A 63 -12.48 -9.60 3.04
C ARG A 63 -12.13 -9.91 1.57
N LYS A 64 -13.16 -10.15 0.74
CA LYS A 64 -13.00 -10.47 -0.69
C LYS A 64 -12.45 -9.28 -1.46
N ASP A 65 -12.97 -8.09 -1.19
CA ASP A 65 -12.53 -6.86 -1.85
C ASP A 65 -11.09 -6.50 -1.47
N LEU A 66 -10.69 -6.74 -0.21
CA LEU A 66 -9.31 -6.52 0.22
C LEU A 66 -8.33 -7.46 -0.49
N ALA A 67 -8.71 -8.72 -0.69
CA ALA A 67 -7.89 -9.67 -1.43
C ALA A 67 -7.75 -9.27 -2.91
N ARG A 68 -8.86 -8.82 -3.54
CA ARG A 68 -8.84 -8.28 -4.90
C ARG A 68 -7.97 -7.03 -4.99
N HIS A 69 -8.17 -6.07 -4.09
CA HIS A 69 -7.39 -4.83 -4.01
C HIS A 69 -5.89 -5.12 -3.99
N ARG A 70 -5.45 -6.05 -3.13
CA ARG A 70 -4.03 -6.43 -3.02
C ARG A 70 -3.48 -7.09 -4.28
N SER A 71 -4.31 -7.76 -5.08
CA SER A 71 -3.86 -8.59 -6.20
C SER A 71 -4.01 -7.91 -7.56
N HIS A 72 -5.07 -7.13 -7.74
CA HIS A 72 -5.49 -6.55 -9.01
C HIS A 72 -5.84 -5.07 -8.92
N GLY A 73 -5.86 -4.49 -7.72
CA GLY A 73 -6.26 -3.10 -7.50
C GLY A 73 -7.77 -2.94 -7.31
N ASP A 74 -8.20 -1.69 -7.26
CA ASP A 74 -9.60 -1.32 -7.17
C ASP A 74 -10.19 -1.16 -8.58
N PRO A 75 -11.41 -1.65 -8.85
CA PRO A 75 -12.01 -1.57 -10.19
C PRO A 75 -12.22 -0.12 -10.66
N GLU A 76 -12.49 0.79 -9.74
CA GLU A 76 -12.69 2.23 -10.00
C GLU A 76 -11.36 2.99 -10.19
N ASP A 77 -10.22 2.36 -9.90
CA ASP A 77 -8.90 2.98 -9.91
C ASP A 77 -7.97 2.25 -10.88
N THR A 78 -7.83 2.81 -12.08
CA THR A 78 -6.97 2.24 -13.13
C THR A 78 -5.49 2.58 -12.95
N SER A 79 -5.17 3.50 -12.04
CA SER A 79 -3.79 3.92 -11.76
C SER A 79 -3.03 2.84 -10.99
N HIS A 80 -3.71 2.11 -10.10
CA HIS A 80 -3.09 1.14 -9.22
C HIS A 80 -3.59 -0.29 -9.47
N ARG A 81 -2.75 -1.13 -10.08
CA ARG A 81 -3.06 -2.55 -10.40
C ARG A 81 -2.88 -3.52 -9.23
N GLY A 82 -2.99 -3.02 -8.00
CA GLY A 82 -2.71 -3.77 -6.77
C GLY A 82 -1.24 -3.77 -6.37
N HIS A 83 -0.92 -4.56 -5.35
CA HIS A 83 0.38 -4.58 -4.69
C HIS A 83 1.24 -5.73 -5.25
N PRO A 84 2.35 -5.43 -5.94
CA PRO A 84 3.16 -6.46 -6.58
C PRO A 84 3.78 -7.41 -5.55
N LEU A 85 3.82 -8.69 -5.92
CA LEU A 85 4.34 -9.79 -5.12
C LEU A 85 5.80 -10.07 -5.52
N CYS A 86 6.69 -10.21 -4.54
CA CYS A 86 8.02 -10.72 -4.78
C CYS A 86 7.96 -12.21 -5.12
N LYS A 87 8.50 -12.57 -6.29
CA LYS A 87 8.55 -13.96 -6.76
C LYS A 87 9.52 -14.86 -5.99
N PHE A 88 10.30 -14.31 -5.06
CA PHE A 88 11.31 -15.04 -4.28
C PHE A 88 10.97 -15.19 -2.80
N CYS A 89 10.22 -14.25 -2.21
CA CYS A 89 9.93 -14.25 -0.76
C CYS A 89 8.44 -14.11 -0.38
N ASP A 90 7.51 -14.22 -1.34
CA ASP A 90 6.04 -14.12 -1.14
C ASP A 90 5.55 -12.83 -0.44
N ASP A 91 6.42 -11.83 -0.29
CA ASP A 91 6.06 -10.53 0.26
C ASP A 91 5.46 -9.61 -0.79
N ARG A 92 4.52 -8.75 -0.36
CA ARG A 92 3.90 -7.72 -1.21
C ARG A 92 4.42 -6.33 -0.88
N TYR A 93 4.57 -5.52 -1.91
CA TYR A 93 5.09 -4.16 -1.84
C TYR A 93 4.04 -3.16 -2.31
N LEU A 94 4.18 -1.89 -1.93
CA LEU A 94 3.21 -0.85 -2.29
C LEU A 94 3.02 -0.77 -3.81
N ASP A 95 4.14 -0.78 -4.53
CA ASP A 95 4.26 -0.56 -5.96
C ASP A 95 5.55 -1.22 -6.50
N ASN A 96 5.77 -1.10 -7.82
CA ASN A 96 6.91 -1.73 -8.49
C ASN A 96 8.26 -1.10 -8.11
N ASP A 97 8.29 0.18 -7.71
CA ASP A 97 9.52 0.84 -7.26
C ASP A 97 9.98 0.26 -5.92
N GLU A 98 9.06 0.10 -4.97
CA GLU A 98 9.36 -0.54 -3.68
C GLU A 98 9.76 -2.01 -3.86
N LEU A 99 9.08 -2.75 -4.74
CA LEU A 99 9.50 -4.12 -5.07
C LEU A 99 10.90 -4.15 -5.71
N LEU A 100 11.22 -3.22 -6.62
CA LEU A 100 12.53 -3.19 -7.27
C LEU A 100 13.66 -2.88 -6.29
N LYS A 101 13.42 -1.98 -5.32
CA LYS A 101 14.36 -1.72 -4.22
C LYS A 101 14.60 -2.99 -3.39
N HIS A 102 13.54 -3.71 -3.03
CA HIS A 102 13.63 -5.00 -2.35
C HIS A 102 14.43 -6.01 -3.17
N LEU A 103 14.08 -6.19 -4.44
CA LEU A 103 14.75 -7.15 -5.32
C LEU A 103 16.25 -6.84 -5.41
N ARG A 104 16.67 -5.59 -5.59
CA ARG A 104 18.10 -5.21 -5.64
C ARG A 104 18.83 -5.49 -4.34
N ARG A 105 18.20 -5.23 -3.20
CA ARG A 105 18.83 -5.38 -1.88
C ARG A 105 18.90 -6.83 -1.42
N ASP A 106 17.83 -7.60 -1.63
CA ASP A 106 17.63 -8.90 -0.99
C ASP A 106 17.77 -10.11 -1.95
N HIS A 107 17.68 -9.92 -3.28
CA HIS A 107 17.66 -11.05 -4.24
C HIS A 107 18.61 -10.89 -5.43
N TYR A 108 18.83 -9.68 -5.91
CA TYR A 108 19.67 -9.33 -7.05
C TYR A 108 20.87 -8.51 -6.57
N PHE A 109 21.58 -9.06 -5.60
CA PHE A 109 22.83 -8.46 -5.18
C PHE A 109 23.90 -8.76 -6.23
N CYS A 110 24.37 -7.73 -6.92
CA CYS A 110 25.48 -7.83 -7.87
C CYS A 110 26.61 -6.91 -7.42
N HIS A 111 27.71 -7.51 -6.96
CA HIS A 111 28.92 -6.77 -6.55
C HIS A 111 29.48 -5.84 -7.63
N PHE A 112 29.25 -6.15 -8.91
CA PHE A 112 29.73 -5.35 -10.04
C PHE A 112 28.82 -4.14 -10.35
N CYS A 113 27.50 -4.25 -10.15
CA CYS A 113 26.57 -3.14 -10.41
C CYS A 113 26.55 -2.09 -9.29
N ASP A 114 26.98 -2.45 -8.08
CA ASP A 114 27.09 -1.53 -6.94
C ASP A 114 28.34 -0.64 -7.05
N ALA A 115 29.45 -1.18 -7.58
CA ALA A 115 30.72 -0.47 -7.72
C ALA A 115 30.72 0.62 -8.81
N ASP A 116 29.87 0.50 -9.84
CA ASP A 116 29.86 1.41 -11.00
C ASP A 116 28.83 2.56 -10.88
N GLY A 117 27.99 2.56 -9.83
CA GLY A 117 26.92 3.58 -9.66
C GLY A 117 25.86 3.60 -10.77
N ALA A 118 25.92 2.63 -11.69
CA ALA A 118 25.11 2.54 -12.88
C ALA A 118 23.71 2.02 -12.54
N GLN A 119 22.85 2.91 -12.02
CA GLN A 119 21.40 2.69 -11.95
C GLN A 119 20.77 2.90 -13.34
N GLU A 120 21.13 2.04 -14.29
CA GLU A 120 20.57 2.15 -15.65
C GLU A 120 19.16 1.56 -15.69
N TYR A 121 18.22 2.46 -15.94
CA TYR A 121 16.79 2.24 -16.10
C TYR A 121 16.50 1.24 -17.24
N TYR A 122 16.05 0.03 -16.87
CA TYR A 122 15.46 -1.04 -17.68
C TYR A 122 15.86 -1.17 -19.16
N ARG A 123 16.57 -2.27 -19.49
CA ARG A 123 16.41 -2.98 -20.77
C ARG A 123 16.39 -4.49 -20.53
N TYR A 124 15.19 -5.06 -20.53
CA TYR A 124 15.02 -6.51 -20.54
C TYR A 124 15.14 -7.00 -21.98
N THR A 125 16.32 -7.47 -22.36
CA THR A 125 16.46 -8.44 -23.45
C THR A 125 17.03 -9.71 -22.87
N HIS A 126 16.23 -10.77 -22.97
CA HIS A 126 16.57 -12.16 -22.70
C HIS A 126 18.04 -12.49 -22.98
N THR A 127 18.76 -13.03 -21.99
CA THR A 127 19.59 -14.24 -22.13
C THR A 127 20.24 -14.59 -20.78
N HIS A 128 19.70 -15.66 -20.18
CA HIS A 128 20.37 -16.74 -19.47
C HIS A 128 21.52 -16.49 -18.49
N THR A 129 21.34 -17.17 -17.35
CA THR A 129 22.32 -17.71 -16.39
C THR A 129 23.11 -16.71 -15.57
N HIS A 130 22.65 -16.42 -14.35
CA HIS A 130 23.58 -16.35 -13.22
C HIS A 130 23.00 -17.04 -11.99
N THR A 131 23.80 -17.97 -11.49
CA THR A 131 23.59 -18.97 -10.45
C THR A 131 23.07 -18.38 -9.14
N ILE A 132 22.01 -19.00 -8.60
CA ILE A 132 21.57 -18.83 -7.23
C ILE A 132 22.65 -19.44 -6.34
N HIS A 133 23.36 -18.64 -5.55
CA HIS A 133 24.17 -19.17 -4.47
C HIS A 133 23.36 -19.17 -3.18
N THR A 134 23.32 -20.35 -2.58
CA THR A 134 22.94 -20.60 -1.18
C THR A 134 23.99 -20.04 -0.24
#